data_AF-A4IE05-F1
#
_entry.id   AF-A4IE05-F1
#
_cell.length_a   1.000
_cell.length_b   1.000
_cell.length_c   1.000
_cell.angle_alpha   90.00
_cell.angle_beta   90.00
_cell.angle_gamma   90.00
#
_symmetry.space_group_name_H-M   'P 1'
#
loop_
_entity.id
_entity.type
_entity.pdbx_description
1 polymer ?
#
loop_
_entity_poly.entity_id
_entity_poly.type
_entity_poly.pdbx_seq_one_letter_code
_entity_poly.pdbx_strand_id
1 'polypeptide(L)'
;MFRAARLLRGVSPFSVFLMDQKNNPSLQGVSIAKRGKMLSKMYKELSQQQRRDLQKRAQVHPSLRKRKRARPPRKTEFAEFVRQNYKVVQGLNYRKRFSALSQLYELHKPIDVQVAKALKEANARKVTSAKTAVKKAATKPKTAKRAKAEKSAAKKSAGKK
;
A
#
# COMPACT_ATOMS: atom_id res chain seq x y z
N MET A 1 8.65 -7.55 32.75
CA MET A 1 9.67 -6.95 31.87
C MET A 1 9.14 -6.08 30.69
N PHE A 2 7.84 -5.97 30.40
CA PHE A 2 7.31 -5.12 29.29
C PHE A 2 6.90 -3.67 29.67
N ARG A 3 7.25 -3.17 30.87
CA ARG A 3 6.76 -1.85 31.36
C ARG A 3 7.42 -0.66 30.66
N ALA A 4 8.70 -0.75 30.26
CA ALA A 4 9.42 0.34 29.60
C ALA A 4 8.82 0.71 28.23
N ALA A 5 8.38 -0.28 27.45
CA ALA A 5 7.79 -0.03 26.12
C ALA A 5 6.43 0.69 26.19
N ARG A 6 5.68 0.51 27.29
CA ARG A 6 4.39 1.19 27.51
C ARG A 6 4.62 2.67 27.87
N LEU A 7 5.66 2.99 28.64
CA LEU A 7 6.07 4.37 28.93
C LEU A 7 6.54 5.13 27.67
N LEU A 8 7.21 4.45 26.73
CA LEU A 8 7.65 5.04 25.45
C LEU A 8 6.54 5.22 24.41
N ARG A 9 5.39 4.58 24.61
CA ARG A 9 4.20 4.70 23.74
C ARG A 9 3.09 5.55 24.35
N GLY A 10 3.08 5.68 25.68
CA GLY A 10 2.09 6.47 26.41
C GLY A 10 2.26 7.97 26.16
N VAL A 11 1.16 8.69 26.29
CA VAL A 11 1.16 10.15 26.30
C VAL A 11 1.77 10.62 27.62
N SER A 12 2.64 11.62 27.59
CA SER A 12 3.24 12.19 28.80
C SER A 12 2.21 13.00 29.60
N PRO A 13 2.32 13.11 30.94
CA PRO A 13 1.49 14.04 31.73
C PRO A 13 1.54 15.47 31.20
N PHE A 14 2.71 15.91 30.70
CA PHE A 14 2.85 17.21 30.06
C PHE A 14 2.03 17.31 28.77
N SER A 15 1.96 16.26 27.97
CA SER A 15 1.16 16.26 26.74
C SER A 15 -0.35 16.36 27.02
N VAL A 16 -0.83 15.73 28.09
CA VAL A 16 -2.23 15.91 28.54
C VAL A 16 -2.47 17.35 28.97
N PHE A 17 -1.53 17.94 29.73
CA PHE A 17 -1.58 19.35 30.09
C PHE A 17 -1.63 20.27 28.84
N LEU A 18 -0.83 19.98 27.81
CA LEU A 18 -0.88 20.75 26.55
C LEU A 18 -2.26 20.66 25.87
N MET A 19 -2.91 19.49 25.93
CA MET A 19 -4.26 19.31 25.38
C MET A 19 -5.31 20.10 26.17
N ASP A 20 -5.18 20.17 27.49
CA ASP A 20 -6.05 20.97 28.35
C ASP A 20 -5.88 22.48 28.08
N GLN A 21 -4.64 22.93 27.84
CA GLN A 21 -4.30 24.36 27.68
C GLN A 21 -4.50 24.91 26.25
N LYS A 22 -5.04 24.14 25.31
CA LYS A 22 -5.17 24.54 23.89
C LYS A 22 -5.97 25.83 23.67
N ASN A 23 -6.96 26.09 24.55
CA ASN A 23 -7.88 27.22 24.45
C ASN A 23 -7.62 28.31 25.53
N ASN A 24 -6.48 28.28 26.22
CA ASN A 24 -6.21 29.24 27.28
C ASN A 24 -6.07 30.68 26.71
N PRO A 25 -6.87 31.65 27.20
CA PRO A 25 -6.83 33.04 26.72
C PRO A 25 -5.46 33.70 26.88
N SER A 26 -4.69 33.36 27.93
CA SER A 26 -3.33 33.90 28.16
C SER A 26 -2.33 33.51 27.07
N LEU A 27 -2.66 32.52 26.25
CA LEU A 27 -1.83 32.06 25.15
C LEU A 27 -2.29 32.61 23.79
N GLN A 28 -3.45 33.25 23.72
CA GLN A 28 -3.97 33.85 22.49
C GLN A 28 -3.10 35.06 22.10
N GLY A 29 -2.80 35.20 20.80
CA GLY A 29 -1.93 36.27 20.28
C GLY A 29 -0.41 36.07 20.50
N VAL A 30 0.02 35.16 21.38
CA VAL A 30 1.45 34.93 21.61
C VAL A 30 2.07 34.06 20.53
N SER A 31 3.27 34.45 20.05
CA SER A 31 4.01 33.68 19.05
C SER A 31 4.31 32.26 19.53
N ILE A 32 4.35 31.30 18.59
CA ILE A 32 4.56 29.87 18.89
C ILE A 32 5.82 29.66 19.74
N ALA A 33 6.90 30.38 19.44
CA ALA A 33 8.17 30.29 20.15
C ALA A 33 8.05 30.72 21.64
N LYS A 34 7.30 31.79 21.94
CA LYS A 34 7.06 32.26 23.31
C LYS A 34 6.04 31.36 24.04
N ARG A 35 5.02 30.88 23.33
CA ARG A 35 3.96 30.01 23.88
C ARG A 35 4.52 28.76 24.55
N GLY A 36 5.51 28.10 23.95
CA GLY A 36 6.16 26.92 24.54
C GLY A 36 6.86 27.22 25.88
N LYS A 37 7.52 28.38 26.00
CA LYS A 37 8.17 28.80 27.25
C LYS A 37 7.16 29.06 28.35
N MET A 38 6.05 29.74 28.03
CA MET A 38 4.99 30.02 29.00
C MET A 38 4.29 28.75 29.49
N LEU A 39 3.91 27.86 28.58
CA LEU A 39 3.32 26.55 28.92
C LEU A 39 4.24 25.74 29.85
N SER A 40 5.55 25.79 29.61
CA SER A 40 6.53 25.11 30.47
C SER A 40 6.60 25.71 31.88
N LYS A 41 6.47 27.04 32.02
CA LYS A 41 6.40 27.71 33.32
C LYS A 41 5.12 27.33 34.07
N MET A 42 3.96 27.43 33.41
CA MET A 42 2.67 27.05 33.97
C MET A 42 2.66 25.60 34.46
N TYR A 43 3.23 24.67 33.69
CA TYR A 43 3.32 23.26 34.11
C TYR A 43 4.19 23.08 35.37
N LYS A 44 5.25 23.89 35.53
CA LYS A 44 6.11 23.87 36.72
C LYS A 44 5.41 24.47 37.94
N GLU A 45 4.51 25.43 37.74
CA GLU A 45 3.73 26.06 38.81
C GLU A 45 2.59 25.18 39.34
N LEU A 46 2.21 24.11 38.61
CA LEU A 46 1.18 23.17 39.06
C LEU A 46 1.54 22.52 40.40
N SER A 47 0.54 22.39 41.27
CA SER A 47 0.67 21.68 42.55
C SER A 47 0.99 20.21 42.33
N GLN A 48 1.57 19.56 43.35
CA GLN A 48 1.89 18.13 43.26
C GLN A 48 0.64 17.28 43.00
N GLN A 49 -0.51 17.65 43.58
CA GLN A 49 -1.79 16.97 43.37
C GLN A 49 -2.25 17.06 41.91
N GLN A 50 -2.23 18.25 41.31
CA GLN A 50 -2.59 18.45 39.91
C GLN A 50 -1.71 17.62 38.96
N ARG A 51 -0.41 17.51 39.28
CA ARG A 51 0.52 16.65 38.52
C ARG A 51 0.20 15.17 38.66
N ARG A 52 -0.23 14.70 39.84
CA ARG A 52 -0.69 13.31 40.04
C ARG A 52 -1.95 13.02 39.24
N ASP A 53 -2.89 13.96 39.17
CA ASP A 53 -4.12 13.78 38.38
C ASP A 53 -3.81 13.79 36.87
N LEU A 54 -2.90 14.65 36.40
CA LEU A 54 -2.37 14.58 35.03
C LEU A 54 -1.70 13.23 34.74
N GLN A 55 -0.95 12.69 35.70
CA GLN A 55 -0.30 11.39 35.55
C GLN A 55 -1.32 10.25 35.44
N LYS A 56 -2.39 10.25 36.23
CA LYS A 56 -3.49 9.26 36.12
C LYS A 56 -4.15 9.34 34.74
N ARG A 57 -4.48 10.55 34.28
CA ARG A 57 -5.09 10.77 32.95
C ARG A 57 -4.17 10.30 31.81
N ALA A 58 -2.88 10.59 31.90
CA ALA A 58 -1.89 10.19 30.92
C ALA A 58 -1.75 8.67 30.77
N GLN A 59 -1.91 7.90 31.85
CA GLN A 59 -1.84 6.44 31.82
C GLN A 59 -2.99 5.79 31.05
N VAL A 60 -4.18 6.40 31.07
CA VAL A 60 -5.38 5.90 30.38
C VAL A 60 -5.48 6.41 28.95
N HIS A 61 -4.73 7.48 28.62
CA HIS A 61 -4.85 8.13 27.31
C HIS A 61 -4.45 7.18 26.15
N PRO A 62 -5.28 7.07 25.10
CA PRO A 62 -4.96 6.22 23.95
C PRO A 62 -3.69 6.73 23.25
N SER A 63 -2.82 5.80 22.85
CA SER A 63 -1.64 6.12 22.05
C SER A 63 -1.96 6.00 20.56
N LEU A 64 -1.62 7.04 19.78
CA LEU A 64 -1.73 6.97 18.33
C LEU A 64 -0.64 6.04 17.78
N ARG A 65 -1.00 5.20 16.79
CA ARG A 65 0.00 4.43 16.04
C ARG A 65 0.95 5.43 15.35
N LYS A 66 2.25 5.35 15.66
CA LYS A 66 3.28 6.16 15.01
C LYS A 66 3.16 5.96 13.50
N ARG A 67 2.94 7.04 12.73
CA ARG A 67 2.96 7.00 11.27
C ARG A 67 4.33 6.49 10.84
N LYS A 68 4.36 5.52 9.91
CA LYS A 68 5.62 5.04 9.34
C LYS A 68 6.32 6.24 8.70
N ARG A 69 7.59 6.45 9.02
CA ARG A 69 8.39 7.52 8.41
C ARG A 69 8.39 7.33 6.89
N ALA A 70 8.22 8.42 6.15
CA ALA A 70 8.38 8.41 4.71
C ALA A 70 9.79 7.88 4.40
N ARG A 71 9.86 6.79 3.63
CA ARG A 71 11.14 6.31 3.12
C ARG A 71 11.55 7.24 1.97
N PRO A 72 12.85 7.54 1.81
CA PRO A 72 13.30 8.28 0.64
C PRO A 72 12.86 7.54 -0.63
N PRO A 73 12.56 8.28 -1.71
CA PRO A 73 12.18 7.65 -2.97
C PRO A 73 13.34 6.77 -3.45
N ARG A 74 13.02 5.55 -3.89
CA ARG A 74 14.02 4.65 -4.49
C ARG A 74 14.45 5.22 -5.84
N LYS A 75 15.76 5.35 -6.04
CA LYS A 75 16.34 5.64 -7.36
C LYS A 75 16.47 4.31 -8.10
N THR A 76 15.54 4.04 -9.00
CA THR A 76 15.67 2.92 -9.95
C THR A 76 16.12 3.47 -11.29
N GLU A 77 16.83 2.67 -12.08
CA GLU A 77 17.23 3.06 -13.45
C GLU A 77 16.04 3.54 -14.28
N PHE A 78 14.90 2.84 -14.16
CA PHE A 78 13.67 3.25 -14.81
C PHE A 78 13.14 4.61 -14.30
N ALA A 79 13.27 4.92 -13.00
CA ALA A 79 12.86 6.23 -12.48
C ALA A 79 13.73 7.36 -13.02
N GLU A 80 15.03 7.11 -13.22
CA GLU A 80 15.95 8.07 -13.86
C GLU A 80 15.61 8.24 -15.35
N PHE A 81 15.35 7.13 -16.05
CA PHE A 81 14.88 7.15 -17.43
C PHE A 81 13.59 7.97 -17.59
N VAL A 82 12.61 7.76 -16.71
CA VAL A 82 11.35 8.52 -16.70
C VAL A 82 11.62 10.00 -16.48
N ARG A 83 12.51 10.38 -15.56
CA ARG A 83 12.85 11.80 -15.31
C ARG A 83 13.44 12.49 -16.54
N GLN A 84 14.32 11.79 -17.27
CA GLN A 84 14.98 12.35 -18.45
C GLN A 84 14.02 12.45 -19.65
N ASN A 85 13.18 11.42 -19.87
CA ASN A 85 12.35 11.30 -21.07
C ASN A 85 10.91 11.81 -20.89
N TYR A 86 10.53 12.31 -19.70
CA TYR A 86 9.15 12.73 -19.45
C TYR A 86 8.65 13.79 -20.43
N LYS A 87 9.55 14.71 -20.86
CA LYS A 87 9.23 15.78 -21.82
C LYS A 87 8.65 15.23 -23.13
N VAL A 88 9.11 14.07 -23.58
CA VAL A 88 8.66 13.42 -24.83
C VAL A 88 7.20 13.01 -24.77
N VAL A 89 6.71 12.61 -23.58
CA VAL A 89 5.34 12.13 -23.40
C VAL A 89 4.38 13.16 -22.81
N GLN A 90 4.81 14.41 -22.60
CA GLN A 90 3.97 15.46 -22.00
C GLN A 90 2.73 15.78 -22.86
N GLY A 91 2.82 15.66 -24.18
CA GLY A 91 1.68 15.87 -25.09
C GLY A 91 0.61 14.77 -25.03
N LEU A 92 0.92 13.58 -24.50
CA LEU A 92 -0.04 12.48 -24.40
C LEU A 92 -0.96 12.64 -23.19
N ASN A 93 -2.14 12.01 -23.25
CA ASN A 93 -3.02 11.84 -22.10
C ASN A 93 -2.26 11.18 -20.94
N TYR A 94 -2.41 11.72 -19.71
CA TYR A 94 -1.68 11.30 -18.51
C TYR A 94 -1.75 9.78 -18.26
N ARG A 95 -2.88 9.13 -18.57
CA ARG A 95 -3.06 7.67 -18.41
C ARG A 95 -2.17 6.84 -19.34
N LYS A 96 -1.82 7.39 -20.52
CA LYS A 96 -1.01 6.71 -21.55
C LYS A 96 0.49 7.00 -21.44
N ARG A 97 0.90 8.08 -20.75
CA ARG A 97 2.32 8.51 -20.65
C ARG A 97 3.22 7.41 -20.12
N PHE A 98 2.81 6.74 -19.06
CA PHE A 98 3.64 5.72 -18.43
C PHE A 98 3.77 4.46 -19.29
N SER A 99 2.71 4.10 -20.04
CA SER A 99 2.76 3.01 -21.02
C SER A 99 3.78 3.31 -22.13
N ALA A 100 3.75 4.53 -22.67
CA ALA A 100 4.72 4.96 -23.68
C ALA A 100 6.15 4.97 -23.11
N LEU A 101 6.36 5.48 -21.90
CA LEU A 101 7.66 5.46 -21.24
C LEU A 101 8.16 4.04 -20.97
N SER A 102 7.28 3.10 -20.60
CA SER A 102 7.67 1.70 -20.43
C SER A 102 8.12 1.06 -21.75
N GLN A 103 7.42 1.36 -22.85
CA GLN A 103 7.81 0.89 -24.19
C GLN A 103 9.15 1.47 -24.61
N LEU A 104 9.35 2.78 -24.44
CA LEU A 104 10.62 3.44 -24.74
C LEU A 104 11.78 2.86 -23.90
N TYR A 105 11.54 2.54 -22.63
CA TYR A 105 12.55 1.96 -21.77
C TYR A 105 12.95 0.54 -22.18
N GLU A 106 12.00 -0.27 -22.67
CA GLU A 106 12.32 -1.60 -23.17
C GLU A 106 13.23 -1.56 -24.40
N LEU A 107 13.02 -0.59 -25.29
CA LEU A 107 13.86 -0.35 -26.47
C LEU A 107 15.26 0.13 -26.08
N HIS A 108 15.37 0.94 -25.02
CA HIS A 108 16.65 1.50 -24.55
C HIS A 108 17.49 0.51 -23.72
N LYS A 109 16.96 -0.66 -23.35
CA LYS A 109 17.74 -1.64 -22.60
C LYS A 109 18.88 -2.20 -23.47
N PRO A 110 20.11 -2.33 -22.94
CA PRO A 110 21.21 -2.94 -23.67
C PRO A 110 20.78 -4.34 -24.15
N ILE A 111 21.21 -4.67 -25.37
CA ILE A 111 20.75 -5.83 -26.15
C ILE A 111 20.77 -7.13 -25.32
N ASP A 112 21.76 -7.29 -24.42
CA ASP A 112 21.90 -8.45 -23.52
C ASP A 112 20.67 -8.71 -22.64
N VAL A 113 20.00 -7.65 -22.17
CA VAL A 113 18.81 -7.76 -21.33
C VAL A 113 17.58 -8.12 -22.17
N GLN A 114 17.54 -7.68 -23.43
CA GLN A 114 16.46 -8.01 -24.36
C GLN A 114 16.53 -9.47 -24.82
N VAL A 115 17.74 -9.98 -25.11
CA VAL A 115 17.97 -11.39 -25.41
C VAL A 115 17.57 -12.27 -24.22
N ALA A 116 17.95 -11.89 -23.00
CA ALA A 116 17.54 -12.63 -21.80
C ALA A 116 16.01 -12.63 -21.57
N LYS A 117 15.33 -11.51 -21.86
CA LYS A 117 13.85 -11.44 -21.78
C LYS A 117 13.19 -12.28 -22.88
N ALA A 118 13.69 -12.21 -24.10
CA ALA A 118 13.21 -13.03 -25.23
C ALA A 118 13.41 -14.53 -24.96
N LEU A 119 14.55 -14.94 -24.40
CA LEU A 119 14.80 -16.32 -23.99
C LEU A 119 13.85 -16.76 -22.86
N LYS A 120 13.55 -15.89 -21.90
CA LYS A 120 12.56 -16.16 -20.84
C LYS A 120 11.14 -16.27 -21.38
N GLU A 121 10.72 -15.40 -22.30
CA GLU A 121 9.40 -15.48 -22.95
C GLU A 121 9.27 -16.71 -23.84
N ALA A 122 10.32 -17.07 -24.59
CA ALA A 122 10.38 -18.31 -25.37
C ALA A 122 10.28 -19.54 -24.46
N ASN A 123 10.98 -19.56 -23.34
CA ASN A 123 10.89 -20.64 -22.35
C ASN A 123 9.52 -20.69 -21.65
N ALA A 124 8.91 -19.54 -21.33
CA ALA A 124 7.57 -19.49 -20.75
C ALA A 124 6.49 -19.99 -21.72
N ARG A 125 6.61 -19.68 -23.02
CA ARG A 125 5.75 -20.22 -24.09
C ARG A 125 5.93 -21.73 -24.26
N LYS A 126 7.17 -22.25 -24.17
CA LYS A 126 7.44 -23.70 -24.19
C LYS A 126 6.88 -24.44 -22.96
N VAL A 127 6.96 -23.86 -21.76
CA VAL A 127 6.45 -24.49 -20.53
C VAL A 127 4.92 -24.46 -20.48
N THR A 128 4.29 -23.38 -20.98
CA THR A 128 2.82 -23.30 -21.06
C THR A 128 2.27 -24.22 -22.14
N SER A 129 2.89 -24.34 -23.31
CA SER A 129 2.48 -25.31 -24.32
C SER A 129 2.67 -26.76 -23.85
N ALA A 130 3.77 -27.07 -23.15
CA ALA A 130 4.01 -28.39 -22.57
C ALA A 130 2.99 -28.74 -21.45
N LYS A 131 2.69 -27.81 -20.53
CA LYS A 131 1.66 -28.02 -19.50
C LYS A 131 0.27 -28.20 -20.09
N THR A 132 -0.05 -27.49 -21.16
CA THR A 132 -1.35 -27.60 -21.83
C THR A 132 -1.46 -28.92 -22.60
N ALA A 133 -0.38 -29.38 -23.25
CA ALA A 133 -0.32 -30.67 -23.93
C ALA A 133 -0.41 -31.87 -22.96
N VAL A 134 0.29 -31.82 -21.82
CA VAL A 134 0.22 -32.89 -20.79
C VAL A 134 -1.17 -32.97 -20.14
N LYS A 135 -1.83 -31.83 -19.92
CA LYS A 135 -3.20 -31.81 -19.37
C LYS A 135 -4.25 -32.32 -20.37
N LYS A 136 -4.03 -32.12 -21.68
CA LYS A 136 -4.88 -32.63 -22.77
C LYS A 136 -4.63 -34.13 -23.06
N ALA A 137 -3.45 -34.65 -22.76
CA ALA A 137 -3.13 -36.07 -22.89
C ALA A 137 -3.60 -36.92 -21.68
N ALA A 138 -3.67 -36.34 -20.48
CA ALA A 138 -4.19 -36.99 -19.27
C ALA A 138 -5.72 -37.11 -19.21
N THR A 139 -6.44 -36.52 -20.18
CA THR A 139 -7.90 -36.60 -20.33
C THR A 139 -8.27 -37.32 -21.63
N LYS A 140 -7.75 -38.55 -21.83
CA LYS A 140 -8.33 -39.50 -22.78
C LYS A 140 -9.39 -40.35 -22.05
N PRO A 141 -10.64 -40.40 -22.54
CA PRO A 141 -11.72 -41.11 -21.88
C PRO A 141 -11.51 -42.62 -22.03
N LYS A 142 -11.51 -43.32 -20.89
CA LYS A 142 -11.62 -44.78 -20.86
C LYS A 142 -12.95 -45.21 -21.46
N THR A 143 -12.85 -45.84 -22.63
CA THR A 143 -13.57 -47.07 -23.03
C THR A 143 -15.10 -47.08 -22.94
N ALA A 144 -15.68 -47.03 -24.14
CA ALA A 144 -16.97 -47.59 -24.54
C ALA A 144 -17.28 -48.95 -23.90
N LYS A 145 -18.45 -49.09 -23.24
CA LYS A 145 -19.29 -50.30 -23.24
C LYS A 145 -20.64 -50.08 -22.53
N ARG A 146 -21.75 -50.24 -23.27
CA ARG A 146 -23.17 -50.47 -22.90
C ARG A 146 -24.08 -49.51 -23.69
N ALA A 147 -24.55 -49.88 -24.87
CA ALA A 147 -25.65 -50.83 -25.17
C ALA A 147 -27.05 -50.27 -24.83
N LYS A 148 -27.70 -49.77 -25.89
CA LYS A 148 -29.08 -50.01 -26.37
C LYS A 148 -30.29 -49.71 -25.46
N ALA A 149 -31.35 -49.26 -26.16
CA ALA A 149 -32.74 -49.00 -25.75
C ALA A 149 -32.96 -47.64 -25.07
N GLU A 150 -33.94 -46.81 -25.41
CA GLU A 150 -35.08 -46.88 -26.33
C GLU A 150 -35.71 -45.47 -26.46
N LYS A 151 -36.38 -45.21 -27.59
CA LYS A 151 -37.59 -44.36 -27.78
C LYS A 151 -37.53 -42.89 -27.32
N SER A 152 -37.36 -41.93 -28.24
CA SER A 152 -38.39 -41.34 -29.14
C SER A 152 -39.49 -40.52 -28.47
N ALA A 153 -39.66 -39.30 -28.99
CA ALA A 153 -40.80 -38.39 -28.88
C ALA A 153 -40.88 -37.50 -27.62
N ALA A 154 -40.63 -36.20 -27.79
CA ALA A 154 -41.73 -35.23 -27.90
C ALA A 154 -41.19 -33.80 -28.05
N LYS A 155 -41.59 -33.19 -29.15
CA LYS A 155 -41.46 -31.80 -29.57
C LYS A 155 -42.57 -31.00 -28.90
N LYS A 156 -42.29 -29.85 -28.24
CA LYS A 156 -43.19 -28.68 -28.05
C LYS A 156 -42.45 -27.60 -27.23
N SER A 157 -42.15 -26.46 -27.84
CA SER A 157 -42.86 -25.15 -27.72
C SER A 157 -42.00 -24.19 -26.90
N ALA A 158 -41.29 -23.21 -27.47
CA ALA A 158 -41.77 -21.96 -28.08
C ALA A 158 -42.57 -21.06 -27.12
N GLY A 159 -41.87 -20.12 -26.46
CA GLY A 159 -42.37 -18.80 -26.04
C GLY A 159 -41.24 -17.82 -26.36
N LYS A 160 -41.30 -16.94 -27.37
CA LYS A 160 -42.26 -15.92 -27.82
C LYS A 160 -42.18 -14.63 -26.96
N LYS A 161 -41.48 -13.67 -27.58
CA LYS A 161 -41.46 -12.21 -27.40
C LYS A 161 -40.78 -11.65 -26.16
#